data_AF-A0A4S3B3D6-F1
#
_entry.id   AF-A0A4S3B3D6-F1
#
_cell.length_a   1.000
_cell.length_b   1.000
_cell.length_c   1.000
_cell.angle_alpha   90.00
_cell.angle_beta   90.00
_cell.angle_gamma   90.00
#
_symmetry.space_group_name_H-M   'P 1'
#
loop_
_entity.id
_entity.type
_entity.pdbx_description
1 polymer ?
#
loop_
_entity_poly.entity_id
_entity_poly.type
_entity_poly.pdbx_seq_one_letter_code
_entity_poly.pdbx_strand_id
1 'polypeptide(L)'
;MILYYLMTQSLRRLSRIEGLFSTFILCELVCIMALFICDIFLFFSHLLKEMNQSVAVETDPLEVQMSLGPIMGFTLFKYASLFLAILMILLTITTIKRSFKQYFILQHEDFKIMSYLGETPGNLAMYYTFQVAFFALFVITIAMIASQLIFFASVIKTINLGVTLSDVQSFRINPIYLIILELMMLNYVFLTTFFSSKKKLYSLTSK
;
A
#
# COMPACT_ATOMS: atom_id res chain seq x y z
N MET A 1 24.29 -7.74 15.99
CA MET A 1 24.81 -8.85 15.16
C MET A 1 23.73 -9.79 14.65
N ILE A 2 22.86 -10.33 15.52
CA ILE A 2 21.78 -11.27 15.15
C ILE A 2 20.82 -10.66 14.10
N LEU A 3 20.36 -9.42 14.31
CA LEU A 3 19.46 -8.74 13.37
C LEU A 3 20.06 -8.59 11.96
N TYR A 4 21.34 -8.21 11.88
CA TYR A 4 22.07 -8.04 10.62
C TYR A 4 22.21 -9.37 9.86
N TYR A 5 22.52 -10.45 10.59
CA TYR A 5 22.63 -11.80 10.01
C TYR A 5 21.28 -12.29 9.47
N LEU A 6 20.20 -12.10 10.24
CA LEU A 6 18.84 -12.44 9.81
C LEU A 6 18.43 -11.66 8.55
N MET A 7 18.74 -10.37 8.48
CA MET A 7 18.44 -9.52 7.32
C MET A 7 19.19 -9.96 6.05
N THR A 8 20.50 -10.20 6.15
CA THR A 8 21.32 -10.58 4.99
C THR A 8 20.97 -11.96 4.41
N GLN A 9 20.66 -12.93 5.27
CA GLN A 9 20.19 -14.24 4.82
C GLN A 9 18.80 -14.19 4.19
N SER A 10 17.92 -13.31 4.69
CA SER A 10 16.56 -13.14 4.17
C SER A 10 16.58 -12.65 2.71
N LEU A 11 17.40 -11.65 2.42
CA LEU A 11 17.57 -11.09 1.07
C LEU A 11 18.06 -12.12 0.06
N ARG A 12 19.03 -12.98 0.45
CA ARG A 12 19.60 -14.00 -0.46
C ARG A 12 18.62 -15.11 -0.83
N ARG A 13 17.67 -15.44 0.05
CA ARG A 13 16.67 -16.48 -0.24
C ARG A 13 15.53 -15.96 -1.10
N LEU A 14 15.12 -14.71 -0.89
CA LEU A 14 14.05 -14.08 -1.65
C LEU A 14 14.32 -14.12 -3.17
N SER A 15 15.58 -13.96 -3.59
CA SER A 15 15.96 -13.91 -5.01
C SER A 15 16.01 -15.27 -5.72
N ARG A 16 15.89 -16.40 -5.00
CA ARG A 16 16.11 -17.74 -5.55
C ARG A 16 14.83 -18.54 -5.81
N ILE A 17 13.65 -17.94 -5.62
CA ILE A 17 12.39 -18.69 -5.54
C ILE A 17 11.54 -18.52 -6.79
N GLU A 18 11.20 -19.65 -7.40
CA GLU A 18 10.38 -19.74 -8.62
C GLU A 18 8.93 -19.31 -8.34
N GLY A 19 8.31 -18.57 -9.27
CA GLY A 19 6.95 -18.05 -9.12
C GLY A 19 6.81 -16.80 -8.23
N LEU A 20 7.90 -16.36 -7.58
CA LEU A 20 7.92 -15.11 -6.82
C LEU A 20 7.72 -13.90 -7.74
N PHE A 21 8.18 -13.98 -9.00
CA PHE A 21 8.09 -12.90 -9.98
C PHE A 21 6.67 -12.62 -10.48
N SER A 22 5.89 -13.64 -10.84
CA SER A 22 4.49 -13.44 -11.27
C SER A 22 3.63 -12.90 -10.13
N THR A 23 3.89 -13.40 -8.93
CA THR A 23 3.24 -12.97 -7.70
C THR A 23 3.62 -11.54 -7.32
N PHE A 24 4.88 -11.17 -7.54
CA PHE A 24 5.37 -9.81 -7.43
C PHE A 24 4.64 -8.87 -8.38
N ILE A 25 4.58 -9.20 -9.68
CA ILE A 25 3.86 -8.38 -10.67
C ILE A 25 2.40 -8.16 -10.27
N LEU A 26 1.70 -9.20 -9.81
CA LEU A 26 0.30 -9.08 -9.40
C LEU A 26 0.16 -8.16 -8.17
N CYS A 27 0.98 -8.37 -7.14
CA CYS A 27 1.00 -7.51 -5.95
C CYS A 27 1.30 -6.05 -6.31
N GLU A 28 2.25 -5.84 -7.23
CA GLU A 28 2.67 -4.54 -7.73
C GLU A 28 1.50 -3.81 -8.40
N LEU A 29 0.84 -4.46 -9.36
CA LEU A 29 -0.30 -3.88 -10.09
C LEU A 29 -1.46 -3.49 -9.17
N VAL A 30 -1.81 -4.36 -8.22
CA VAL A 30 -2.89 -4.08 -7.27
C VAL A 30 -2.50 -2.93 -6.34
N CYS A 31 -1.24 -2.88 -5.90
CA CYS A 31 -0.73 -1.81 -5.03
C CYS A 31 -0.68 -0.45 -5.76
N ILE A 32 -0.23 -0.42 -7.03
CA ILE A 32 -0.25 0.77 -7.88
C ILE A 32 -1.67 1.30 -8.02
N MET A 33 -2.65 0.42 -8.32
CA MET A 33 -4.04 0.83 -8.44
C MET A 33 -4.59 1.37 -7.12
N ALA A 34 -4.28 0.74 -5.98
CA ALA A 34 -4.71 1.20 -4.68
C ALA A 34 -4.19 2.61 -4.37
N LEU A 35 -2.90 2.86 -4.57
CA LEU A 35 -2.26 4.15 -4.31
C LEU A 35 -2.73 5.23 -5.29
N PHE A 36 -2.92 4.88 -6.56
CA PHE A 36 -3.49 5.80 -7.55
C PHE A 36 -4.90 6.27 -7.15
N ILE A 37 -5.74 5.38 -6.63
CA ILE A 37 -7.09 5.74 -6.15
C ILE A 37 -6.99 6.61 -4.87
N CYS A 38 -6.02 6.36 -3.99
CA CYS A 38 -5.73 7.25 -2.87
C CYS A 38 -5.36 8.66 -3.33
N ASP A 39 -4.53 8.78 -4.37
CA ASP A 39 -4.15 10.07 -4.95
C ASP A 39 -5.37 10.82 -5.53
N ILE A 40 -6.28 10.09 -6.19
CA ILE A 40 -7.58 10.65 -6.64
C ILE A 40 -8.41 11.17 -5.46
N PHE A 41 -8.48 10.41 -4.36
CA PHE A 41 -9.20 10.86 -3.16
C PHE A 41 -8.59 12.15 -2.58
N LEU A 42 -7.26 12.22 -2.49
CA LEU A 42 -6.55 13.41 -2.00
C LEU A 42 -6.80 14.61 -2.92
N PHE A 43 -6.80 14.39 -4.23
CA PHE A 43 -7.09 15.41 -5.22
C PHE A 43 -8.49 15.99 -5.08
N PHE A 44 -9.53 15.15 -5.02
CA PHE A 44 -10.90 15.64 -4.80
C PHE A 44 -11.07 16.29 -3.43
N SER A 45 -10.36 15.82 -2.41
CA SER A 45 -10.36 16.46 -1.09
C SER A 45 -9.76 17.87 -1.12
N HIS A 46 -8.71 18.07 -1.91
CA HIS A 46 -8.10 19.39 -2.12
C HIS A 46 -9.05 20.31 -2.88
N LEU A 47 -9.56 19.87 -4.03
CA LEU A 47 -10.51 20.68 -4.82
C LEU A 47 -11.74 21.09 -4.01
N LEU A 48 -12.32 20.16 -3.25
CA LEU A 48 -13.49 20.46 -2.43
C LEU A 48 -13.18 21.43 -1.29
N LYS A 49 -11.95 21.43 -0.77
CA LYS A 49 -11.50 22.40 0.23
C LYS A 49 -11.41 23.80 -0.38
N GLU A 50 -10.77 23.93 -1.54
CA GLU A 50 -10.63 25.21 -2.25
C GLU A 50 -12.01 25.76 -2.66
N MET A 51 -12.90 24.92 -3.20
CA MET A 51 -14.27 25.30 -3.57
C MET A 51 -15.12 25.74 -2.37
N ASN A 52 -15.02 25.07 -1.22
CA ASN A 52 -15.74 25.50 -0.03
C ASN A 52 -15.19 26.83 0.52
N GLN A 53 -13.90 27.11 0.31
CA GLN A 53 -13.29 28.38 0.69
C GLN A 53 -13.73 29.51 -0.24
N SER A 54 -13.85 29.26 -1.55
CA SER A 54 -14.35 30.27 -2.50
C SER A 54 -15.82 30.63 -2.22
N VAL A 55 -16.67 29.63 -1.98
CA VAL A 55 -18.10 29.84 -1.65
C VAL A 55 -18.30 30.56 -0.32
N ALA A 56 -17.40 30.42 0.65
CA ALA A 56 -17.47 31.15 1.91
C ALA A 56 -17.13 32.65 1.77
N VAL A 57 -16.47 33.05 0.68
CA VAL A 57 -16.09 34.44 0.38
C VAL A 57 -17.08 35.10 -0.59
N GLU A 58 -17.76 34.30 -1.42
CA GLU A 58 -18.85 34.76 -2.29
C GLU A 58 -20.03 35.31 -1.47
N THR A 59 -20.51 36.50 -1.86
CA THR A 59 -21.61 37.20 -1.19
C THR A 59 -22.92 37.15 -1.97
N ASP A 60 -22.89 36.68 -3.23
CA ASP A 60 -24.08 36.54 -4.07
C ASP A 60 -24.77 35.18 -3.86
N PRO A 61 -26.01 35.13 -3.35
CA PRO A 61 -26.72 33.88 -3.08
C PRO A 61 -27.01 33.03 -4.33
N LEU A 62 -27.01 33.62 -5.53
CA LEU A 62 -27.20 32.89 -6.79
C LEU A 62 -25.95 32.08 -7.17
N GLU A 63 -24.76 32.66 -6.98
CA GLU A 63 -23.48 32.00 -7.26
C GLU A 63 -23.22 30.86 -6.25
N VAL A 64 -23.59 31.07 -4.98
CA VAL A 64 -23.59 30.04 -3.93
C VAL A 64 -24.52 28.87 -4.29
N GLN A 65 -25.69 29.13 -4.89
CA GLN A 65 -26.61 28.06 -5.34
C GLN A 65 -26.08 27.29 -6.55
N MET A 66 -25.39 27.95 -7.48
CA MET A 66 -24.83 27.30 -8.66
C MET A 66 -23.59 26.44 -8.34
N SER A 67 -22.82 26.78 -7.29
CA SER A 67 -21.66 26.01 -6.85
C SER A 67 -22.00 24.76 -6.02
N LEU A 68 -23.20 24.71 -5.41
CA LEU A 68 -23.69 23.57 -4.60
C LEU A 68 -23.79 22.24 -5.38
N GLY A 69 -24.21 22.27 -6.64
CA GLY A 69 -24.32 21.07 -7.50
C GLY A 69 -22.96 20.38 -7.76
N PRO A 70 -21.96 21.12 -8.27
CA PRO A 70 -20.58 20.64 -8.39
C PRO A 70 -19.98 20.14 -7.07
N ILE A 71 -20.20 20.85 -5.95
CA ILE A 71 -19.70 20.43 -4.62
C ILE A 71 -20.28 19.08 -4.21
N MET A 72 -21.59 18.85 -4.39
CA MET A 72 -22.19 17.53 -4.13
C MET A 72 -21.59 16.44 -5.01
N GLY A 73 -21.38 16.72 -6.30
CA GLY A 73 -20.73 15.79 -7.23
C GLY A 73 -19.33 15.39 -6.75
N PHE A 74 -18.47 16.37 -6.45
CA PHE A 74 -17.11 16.12 -5.95
C PHE A 74 -17.11 15.41 -4.59
N THR A 75 -18.08 15.69 -3.73
CA THR A 75 -18.25 14.97 -2.45
C THR A 75 -18.49 13.49 -2.67
N LEU A 76 -19.41 13.13 -3.59
CA LEU A 76 -19.69 11.73 -3.93
C LEU A 76 -18.46 11.04 -4.51
N PHE A 77 -17.76 11.67 -5.45
CA PHE A 77 -16.53 11.12 -6.03
C PHE A 77 -15.41 10.94 -5.00
N LYS A 78 -15.26 11.88 -4.05
CA LYS A 78 -14.34 11.76 -2.92
C LYS A 78 -14.66 10.53 -2.07
N TYR A 79 -15.89 10.35 -1.62
CA TYR A 79 -16.20 9.19 -0.76
C TYR A 79 -16.19 7.86 -1.52
N ALA A 80 -16.59 7.85 -2.79
CA ALA A 80 -16.50 6.67 -3.65
C ALA A 80 -15.04 6.25 -3.88
N SER A 81 -14.14 7.20 -4.15
CA SER A 81 -12.70 6.93 -4.29
C SER A 81 -12.09 6.45 -2.98
N LEU A 82 -12.45 7.02 -1.83
CA LEU A 82 -12.00 6.54 -0.52
C LEU A 82 -12.42 5.09 -0.27
N PHE A 83 -13.69 4.77 -0.51
CA PHE A 83 -14.21 3.42 -0.33
C PHE A 83 -13.49 2.41 -1.23
N LEU A 84 -13.29 2.76 -2.50
CA LEU A 84 -12.58 1.93 -3.47
C LEU A 84 -11.10 1.76 -3.08
N ALA A 85 -10.43 2.81 -2.60
CA ALA A 85 -9.06 2.75 -2.10
C ALA A 85 -8.94 1.77 -0.93
N ILE A 86 -9.84 1.83 0.05
CA ILE A 86 -9.85 0.91 1.19
C ILE A 86 -10.00 -0.54 0.72
N LEU A 87 -10.93 -0.82 -0.20
CA LEU A 87 -11.11 -2.16 -0.76
C LEU A 87 -9.85 -2.67 -1.48
N MET A 88 -9.19 -1.81 -2.26
CA MET A 88 -7.97 -2.16 -2.98
C MET A 88 -6.76 -2.35 -2.05
N ILE A 89 -6.65 -1.58 -0.97
CA ILE A 89 -5.65 -1.79 0.08
C ILE A 89 -5.87 -3.14 0.76
N LEU A 90 -7.11 -3.46 1.14
CA LEU A 90 -7.45 -4.77 1.72
C LEU A 90 -7.14 -5.92 0.75
N LEU A 91 -7.41 -5.74 -0.54
CA LEU A 91 -7.07 -6.71 -1.58
C LEU A 91 -5.55 -6.87 -1.73
N THR A 92 -4.78 -5.79 -1.68
CA THR A 92 -3.31 -5.80 -1.71
C THR A 92 -2.76 -6.63 -0.54
N ILE A 93 -3.21 -6.32 0.68
CA ILE A 93 -2.81 -7.03 1.89
C ILE A 93 -3.17 -8.52 1.81
N THR A 94 -4.37 -8.84 1.33
CA THR A 94 -4.84 -10.22 1.18
C THR A 94 -4.02 -10.98 0.15
N THR A 95 -3.67 -10.33 -0.96
CA THR A 95 -2.82 -10.89 -2.02
C THR A 95 -1.44 -11.19 -1.47
N ILE A 96 -0.77 -10.22 -0.82
CA ILE A 96 0.52 -10.41 -0.15
C ILE A 96 0.45 -11.58 0.83
N LYS A 97 -0.57 -11.64 1.70
CA LYS A 97 -0.73 -12.74 2.66
C LYS A 97 -0.90 -14.10 1.98
N ARG A 98 -1.67 -14.19 0.90
CA ARG A 98 -1.88 -15.44 0.16
C ARG A 98 -0.57 -15.93 -0.47
N SER A 99 0.15 -15.02 -1.12
CA SER A 99 1.46 -15.26 -1.73
C SER A 99 2.46 -15.81 -0.72
N PHE A 100 2.54 -15.17 0.43
CA PHE A 100 3.43 -15.61 1.49
C PHE A 100 2.96 -16.90 2.15
N LYS A 101 1.66 -17.12 2.34
CA LYS A 101 1.17 -18.43 2.82
C LYS A 101 1.62 -19.58 1.91
N GLN A 102 1.63 -19.40 0.60
CA GLN A 102 2.15 -20.40 -0.35
C GLN A 102 3.67 -20.57 -0.20
N TYR A 103 4.38 -19.46 -0.08
CA TYR A 103 5.83 -19.45 0.15
C TYR A 103 6.24 -20.14 1.46
N PHE A 104 5.48 -19.98 2.55
CA PHE A 104 5.69 -20.71 3.80
C PHE A 104 5.60 -22.23 3.62
N ILE A 105 4.69 -22.69 2.76
CA ILE A 105 4.52 -24.12 2.45
C ILE A 105 5.73 -24.62 1.66
N LEU A 106 6.22 -23.84 0.69
CA LEU A 106 7.41 -24.19 -0.09
C LEU A 106 8.68 -24.25 0.78
N GLN A 107 8.78 -23.41 1.81
CA GLN A 107 9.92 -23.41 2.76
C GLN A 107 9.73 -24.35 3.96
N HIS A 108 8.68 -25.19 3.95
CA HIS A 108 8.37 -26.05 5.08
C HIS A 108 9.52 -27.00 5.45
N GLU A 109 10.16 -27.61 4.46
CA GLU A 109 11.31 -28.50 4.70
C GLU A 109 12.52 -27.75 5.24
N ASP A 110 12.80 -26.56 4.72
CA ASP A 110 13.86 -25.68 5.22
C ASP A 110 13.64 -25.31 6.69
N PHE A 111 12.40 -24.95 7.07
CA PHE A 111 12.08 -24.63 8.47
C PHE A 111 12.24 -25.84 9.38
N LYS A 112 11.90 -27.03 8.89
CA LYS A 112 12.05 -28.29 9.64
C LYS A 112 13.54 -28.63 9.85
N ILE A 113 14.37 -28.47 8.82
CA ILE A 113 15.82 -28.64 8.92
C ILE A 113 16.41 -27.64 9.92
N MET A 114 16.03 -26.37 9.83
CA MET A 114 16.51 -25.34 10.77
C MET A 114 16.05 -25.61 12.20
N SER A 115 14.83 -26.12 12.43
CA SER A 115 14.41 -26.51 13.78
C SER A 115 15.23 -27.68 14.32
N TYR A 116 15.60 -28.65 13.47
CA TYR A 116 16.49 -29.75 13.88
C TYR A 116 17.91 -29.28 14.19
N LEU A 117 18.36 -28.18 13.60
CA LEU A 117 19.63 -27.51 13.92
C LEU A 117 19.55 -26.67 15.21
N GLY A 118 18.41 -26.64 15.89
CA GLY A 118 18.22 -25.98 17.19
C GLY A 118 17.63 -24.57 17.12
N GLU A 119 17.19 -24.09 15.95
CA GLU A 119 16.54 -22.79 15.85
C GLU A 119 15.17 -22.79 16.52
N THR A 120 14.90 -21.74 17.31
CA THR A 120 13.61 -21.61 18.00
C THR A 120 12.50 -21.21 17.03
N PRO A 121 11.24 -21.64 17.26
CA PRO A 121 10.09 -21.22 16.45
C PRO A 121 9.92 -19.70 16.37
N GLY A 122 10.34 -18.97 17.41
CA GLY A 122 10.33 -17.51 17.43
C GLY A 122 11.32 -16.89 16.46
N ASN A 123 12.55 -17.41 16.39
CA ASN A 123 13.57 -16.94 15.45
C ASN A 123 13.17 -17.24 14.00
N LEU A 124 12.65 -18.43 13.74
CA LEU A 124 12.16 -18.82 12.41
C LEU A 124 10.99 -17.95 11.96
N ALA A 125 10.05 -17.65 12.88
CA ALA A 125 8.95 -16.72 12.61
C ALA A 125 9.45 -15.30 12.32
N MET A 126 10.43 -14.81 13.08
CA MET A 126 11.06 -13.50 12.81
C MET A 126 11.75 -13.47 11.45
N TYR A 127 12.57 -14.47 11.13
CA TYR A 127 13.27 -14.59 9.85
C TYR A 127 12.30 -14.52 8.67
N TYR A 128 11.25 -15.34 8.74
CA TYR A 128 10.19 -15.36 7.75
C TYR A 128 9.45 -14.03 7.64
N THR A 129 9.12 -13.41 8.78
CA THR A 129 8.40 -12.13 8.80
C THR A 129 9.25 -11.00 8.20
N PHE A 130 10.56 -10.98 8.45
CA PHE A 130 11.46 -10.01 7.82
C PHE A 130 11.51 -10.19 6.30
N GLN A 131 11.56 -11.42 5.79
CA GLN A 131 11.46 -11.66 4.34
C GLN A 131 10.19 -11.05 3.74
N VAL A 132 9.05 -11.27 4.40
CA VAL A 132 7.76 -10.72 3.97
C VAL A 132 7.75 -9.19 4.02
N ALA A 133 8.28 -8.61 5.09
CA ALA A 133 8.34 -7.17 5.27
C ALA A 133 9.25 -6.48 4.24
N PHE A 134 10.40 -7.07 3.92
CA PHE A 134 11.29 -6.54 2.87
C PHE A 134 10.65 -6.58 1.49
N PHE A 135 9.99 -7.70 1.16
CA PHE A 135 9.27 -7.81 -0.09
C PHE A 135 8.12 -6.78 -0.16
N ALA A 136 7.33 -6.65 0.91
CA ALA A 136 6.25 -5.68 0.98
C ALA A 136 6.76 -4.25 0.86
N LEU A 137 7.89 -3.92 1.51
CA LEU A 137 8.55 -2.62 1.38
C LEU A 137 8.91 -2.35 -0.08
N PHE A 138 9.58 -3.31 -0.73
CA PHE A 138 10.00 -3.16 -2.13
C PHE A 138 8.81 -2.95 -3.07
N VAL A 139 7.73 -3.72 -2.91
CA VAL A 139 6.49 -3.58 -3.68
C VAL A 139 5.83 -2.22 -3.43
N ILE A 140 5.65 -1.82 -2.17
CA ILE A 140 4.94 -0.57 -1.82
C ILE A 140 5.73 0.64 -2.31
N THR A 141 7.07 0.64 -2.16
CA THR A 141 7.91 1.76 -2.59
C THR A 141 7.87 1.95 -4.11
N ILE A 142 7.97 0.87 -4.90
CA ILE A 142 7.88 0.96 -6.38
C ILE A 142 6.47 1.41 -6.78
N ALA A 143 5.44 0.84 -6.16
CA ALA A 143 4.06 1.18 -6.44
C ALA A 143 3.75 2.65 -6.11
N MET A 144 4.32 3.19 -5.04
CA MET A 144 4.18 4.60 -4.65
C MET A 144 4.77 5.52 -5.72
N ILE A 145 6.00 5.27 -6.16
CA ILE A 145 6.64 6.05 -7.23
C ILE A 145 5.83 5.95 -8.53
N ALA A 146 5.45 4.74 -8.92
CA ALA A 146 4.70 4.50 -10.16
C ALA A 146 3.31 5.17 -10.13
N SER A 147 2.57 5.04 -9.03
CA SER A 147 1.22 5.65 -8.91
C SER A 147 1.29 7.17 -8.99
N GLN A 148 2.25 7.82 -8.33
CA GLN A 148 2.44 9.27 -8.40
C GLN A 148 2.77 9.73 -9.82
N LEU A 149 3.67 9.02 -10.51
CA LEU A 149 4.03 9.32 -11.91
C LEU A 149 2.81 9.19 -12.82
N ILE A 150 2.04 8.11 -12.68
CA ILE A 150 0.82 7.86 -13.46
C ILE A 150 -0.23 8.93 -13.15
N PHE A 151 -0.43 9.29 -11.88
CA PHE A 151 -1.37 10.31 -11.45
C PHE A 151 -1.01 11.68 -12.04
N PHE A 152 0.24 12.09 -11.92
CA PHE A 152 0.69 13.38 -12.44
C PHE A 152 0.58 13.44 -13.97
N ALA A 153 1.00 12.36 -14.67
CA ALA A 153 0.95 12.29 -16.12
C ALA A 153 -0.49 12.20 -16.67
N SER A 154 -1.40 11.51 -15.99
CA SER A 154 -2.73 11.20 -16.50
C SER A 154 -3.79 12.19 -16.05
N VAL A 155 -3.71 12.69 -14.81
CA VAL A 155 -4.72 13.58 -14.22
C VAL A 155 -4.26 15.03 -14.31
N ILE A 156 -3.14 15.36 -13.68
CA ILE A 156 -2.68 16.76 -13.60
C ILE A 156 -2.33 17.33 -14.97
N LYS A 157 -1.57 16.59 -15.79
CA LYS A 157 -1.20 17.06 -17.14
C LYS A 157 -2.41 17.20 -18.07
N THR A 158 -3.37 16.28 -17.98
CA THR A 158 -4.59 16.32 -18.81
C THR A 158 -5.49 17.49 -18.43
N ILE A 159 -5.63 17.78 -17.14
CA ILE A 159 -6.42 18.93 -16.68
C ILE A 159 -5.75 20.25 -17.09
N ASN A 160 -4.42 20.35 -16.97
CA ASN A 160 -3.66 21.52 -17.43
C ASN A 160 -3.76 21.80 -18.93
N LEU A 161 -4.04 20.77 -19.76
CA LEU A 161 -4.25 20.93 -21.19
C LEU A 161 -5.66 21.42 -21.55
N GLY A 162 -6.63 21.26 -20.64
CA GLY A 162 -8.04 21.56 -20.89
C GLY A 162 -8.60 22.77 -20.13
N VAL A 163 -8.12 23.06 -18.91
CA VAL A 163 -8.66 24.15 -18.07
C VAL A 163 -7.55 24.75 -17.19
N THR A 164 -7.34 26.07 -17.33
CA THR A 164 -6.40 26.87 -16.52
C THR A 164 -7.04 27.27 -15.18
N LEU A 165 -7.43 26.29 -14.35
CA LEU A 165 -7.87 26.58 -12.97
C LEU A 165 -6.67 26.56 -12.03
N SER A 166 -6.41 27.69 -11.36
CA SER A 166 -5.36 27.87 -10.35
C SER A 166 -5.39 26.79 -9.26
N ASP A 167 -6.58 26.29 -8.95
CA ASP A 167 -6.83 25.35 -7.84
C ASP A 167 -6.32 23.94 -8.16
N VAL A 168 -6.19 23.62 -9.45
CA VAL A 168 -5.58 22.36 -9.93
C VAL A 168 -4.05 22.47 -9.85
N GLN A 169 -3.51 23.65 -10.16
CA GLN A 169 -2.06 23.91 -10.16
C GLN A 169 -1.47 23.99 -8.75
N SER A 170 -2.29 24.33 -7.74
CA SER A 170 -1.88 24.38 -6.33
C SER A 170 -1.79 23.00 -5.67
N PHE A 171 -2.35 21.95 -6.30
CA PHE A 171 -2.33 20.61 -5.72
C PHE A 171 -0.92 20.06 -5.61
N ARG A 172 -0.49 19.79 -4.38
CA ARG A 172 0.71 19.02 -4.07
C ARG A 172 0.37 17.90 -3.11
N ILE A 173 0.69 16.67 -3.51
CA ILE A 173 0.57 15.52 -2.62
C ILE A 173 1.58 15.70 -1.48
N ASN A 174 1.09 15.81 -0.24
CA ASN A 174 1.97 15.86 0.91
C ASN A 174 2.57 14.46 1.13
N PRO A 175 3.90 14.29 0.98
CA PRO A 175 4.54 12.97 1.04
C PRO A 175 4.39 12.31 2.41
N ILE A 176 4.13 13.08 3.48
CA ILE A 176 3.96 12.57 4.84
C ILE A 176 2.79 11.59 4.92
N TYR A 177 1.66 11.86 4.23
CA TYR A 177 0.50 10.96 4.27
C TYR A 177 0.81 9.60 3.64
N LEU A 178 1.59 9.59 2.56
CA LEU A 178 1.98 8.37 1.88
C LEU A 178 2.98 7.56 2.70
N ILE A 179 3.95 8.22 3.34
CA ILE A 179 4.90 7.57 4.25
C ILE A 179 4.16 6.95 5.44
N ILE A 180 3.18 7.64 6.02
CA ILE A 180 2.37 7.10 7.12
C ILE A 180 1.59 5.87 6.65
N LEU A 181 0.95 5.94 5.48
CA LEU A 181 0.19 4.82 4.91
C LEU A 181 1.09 3.60 4.66
N GLU A 182 2.28 3.81 4.11
CA GLU A 182 3.29 2.77 3.90
C GLU A 182 3.71 2.12 5.22
N LEU A 183 4.03 2.92 6.24
CA LEU A 183 4.39 2.41 7.57
C LEU A 183 3.24 1.63 8.21
N MET A 184 1.98 2.07 8.04
CA MET A 184 0.81 1.35 8.56
C MET A 184 0.64 -0.01 7.85
N MET A 185 0.76 -0.05 6.52
CA MET A 185 0.68 -1.30 5.76
C MET A 185 1.80 -2.27 6.15
N LEU A 186 3.04 -1.79 6.26
CA LEU A 186 4.18 -2.59 6.67
C LEU A 186 4.03 -3.19 8.07
N ASN A 187 3.64 -2.36 9.05
CA ASN A 187 3.41 -2.83 10.41
C ASN A 187 2.30 -3.88 10.48
N TYR A 188 1.21 -3.66 9.75
CA TYR A 188 0.11 -4.62 9.69
C TYR A 188 0.54 -5.95 9.07
N VAL A 189 1.24 -5.93 7.94
CA VAL A 189 1.77 -7.13 7.28
C VAL A 189 2.76 -7.85 8.19
N PHE A 190 3.67 -7.12 8.83
CA PHE A 190 4.65 -7.67 9.76
C PHE A 190 3.98 -8.41 10.93
N LEU A 191 3.13 -7.71 11.70
CA LEU A 191 2.50 -8.27 12.89
C LEU A 191 1.66 -9.50 12.55
N THR A 192 0.81 -9.40 11.53
CA THR A 192 -0.09 -10.49 11.16
C THR A 192 0.67 -11.71 10.64
N THR A 193 1.77 -11.50 9.92
CA THR A 193 2.63 -12.58 9.42
C THR A 193 3.43 -13.24 10.55
N PHE A 194 3.94 -12.46 11.51
CA PHE A 194 4.65 -12.98 12.67
C PHE A 194 3.77 -13.90 13.52
N PHE A 195 2.60 -13.42 13.93
CA PHE A 195 1.70 -14.23 14.76
C PHE A 195 1.21 -15.49 14.03
N SER A 196 0.94 -15.40 12.72
CA SER A 196 0.49 -16.56 11.93
C SER A 196 1.60 -17.61 11.74
N SER A 197 2.81 -17.17 11.40
CA SER A 197 3.96 -18.07 11.17
C SER A 197 4.43 -18.71 12.48
N LYS A 198 4.54 -17.94 13.56
CA LYS A 198 4.88 -18.44 14.90
C LYS A 198 3.94 -19.57 15.32
N LYS A 199 2.61 -19.36 15.22
CA LYS A 199 1.63 -20.39 15.58
C LYS A 199 1.81 -21.70 14.81
N LYS A 200 2.09 -21.62 13.50
CA LYS A 200 2.33 -22.80 12.66
C LYS A 200 3.64 -23.51 13.02
N LEU A 201 4.72 -22.77 13.25
CA LEU A 201 6.02 -23.34 13.59
C LEU A 201 5.99 -24.06 14.94
N TYR A 202 5.26 -23.53 15.94
CA TYR A 202 5.06 -24.25 17.20
C TYR A 202 4.36 -25.60 17.01
N SER A 203 3.36 -25.67 16.13
CA SER A 203 2.68 -26.95 15.84
C SER A 203 3.55 -27.96 15.08
N LEU A 204 4.64 -27.49 14.47
CA LEU A 204 5.59 -28.32 13.72
C LEU A 204 6.69 -28.91 14.62
N THR A 205 7.11 -28.15 15.64
CA THR A 205 8.16 -28.57 16.58
C THR A 205 7.64 -29.33 17.81
N SER A 206 6.33 -29.43 18.00
CA SER A 206 5.71 -30.13 19.15
C SER A 206 5.41 -31.61 18.88
N LYS A 207 6.05 -32.22 17.89
CA LYS A 207 5.99 -33.66 17.58
C LYS A 207 7.40 -34.23 17.62
#